data_AF-A0A519VWX3-F1
#
_entry.id   AF-A0A519VWX3-F1
#
_cell.length_a   1.000
_cell.length_b   1.000
_cell.length_c   1.000
_cell.angle_alpha   90.00
_cell.angle_beta   90.00
_cell.angle_gamma   90.00
#
_symmetry.space_group_name_H-M   'P 1'
#
loop_
_entity.id
_entity.type
_entity.pdbx_description
1 polymer ?
#
loop_
_entity_poly.entity_id
_entity_poly.type
_entity_poly.pdbx_seq_one_letter_code
_entity_poly.pdbx_strand_id
1 'polypeptide(L)'
;YCTFGNTHPFRIRIVNRLNDVYDYFYVKKADSSRIYGLELEEILSPNQVNYLVDEDTMIEEHIVGLPGDVFNKGKIHQDDYNPTRIAKEFVKFNERCLVTLLGDMRSYNFVVQITPDFDDIQFRIRAIDFDQQFYEGNIKVYMPQFFKENFQLVKLCMEHLTEKTVQQYKQEELSSIVHRVRSERHRLTDLRDVSSKEELTTRENILKLKRSMAEYYKDNAYKECQNMTDIIELNLKNIIRQVKL
;
A
#
# COMPACT_ATOMS: atom_id res chain seq x y z
N TYR A 1 -0.94 9.74 20.16
CA TYR A 1 -1.22 11.10 19.68
C TYR A 1 -0.28 11.38 18.53
N CYS A 2 -0.78 11.30 17.29
CA CYS A 2 -0.03 11.61 16.08
C CYS A 2 -0.42 13.03 15.65
N THR A 3 0.58 13.90 15.48
CA THR A 3 0.43 15.33 15.13
C THR A 3 0.18 15.58 13.64
N PHE A 4 0.07 14.54 12.82
CA PHE A 4 0.12 14.66 11.35
C PHE A 4 -1.20 14.34 10.63
N GLY A 5 -2.26 13.98 11.36
CA GLY A 5 -3.62 13.86 10.79
C GLY A 5 -4.27 15.24 10.67
N ASN A 6 -3.93 15.99 9.62
CA ASN A 6 -4.49 17.31 9.35
C ASN A 6 -5.95 17.30 8.85
N THR A 7 -6.54 16.12 8.67
CA THR A 7 -7.95 15.93 8.38
C THR A 7 -8.57 15.26 9.59
N HIS A 8 -9.08 16.02 10.57
CA HIS A 8 -9.87 15.47 11.67
C HIS A 8 -11.09 14.75 11.06
N PRO A 9 -11.01 13.44 10.80
CA PRO A 9 -11.96 12.81 9.92
C PRO A 9 -13.18 12.49 10.78
N PHE A 10 -14.36 12.97 10.38
CA PHE A 10 -15.57 12.56 11.08
C PHE A 10 -16.15 11.35 10.37
N ARG A 11 -16.45 10.31 11.16
CA ARG A 11 -17.00 9.06 10.69
C ARG A 11 -18.52 9.10 10.75
N ILE A 12 -19.17 8.89 9.61
CA ILE A 12 -20.61 8.74 9.48
C ILE A 12 -20.94 7.26 9.52
N ARG A 13 -21.97 6.88 10.29
CA ARG A 13 -22.57 5.54 10.27
C ARG A 13 -23.90 5.65 9.55
N ILE A 14 -24.03 5.01 8.39
CA ILE A 14 -25.30 4.90 7.67
C ILE A 14 -25.94 3.59 8.10
N VAL A 15 -27.17 3.63 8.63
CA VAL A 15 -27.88 2.45 9.13
C VAL A 15 -29.13 2.23 8.30
N ASN A 16 -29.29 1.04 7.74
CA ASN A 16 -30.53 0.61 7.13
C ASN A 16 -31.53 0.23 8.22
N ARG A 17 -32.61 1.02 8.35
CA ARG A 17 -33.63 0.86 9.40
C ARG A 17 -34.42 -0.46 9.33
N LEU A 18 -34.38 -1.17 8.20
CA LEU A 18 -35.15 -2.40 8.01
C LEU A 18 -34.43 -3.65 8.51
N ASN A 19 -33.10 -3.63 8.54
CA ASN A 19 -32.28 -4.81 8.90
C ASN A 19 -31.13 -4.50 9.85
N ASP A 20 -31.01 -3.25 10.34
CA ASP A 20 -29.96 -2.73 11.22
C ASP A 20 -28.52 -2.95 10.69
N VAL A 21 -28.38 -3.26 9.40
CA VAL A 21 -27.09 -3.30 8.70
C VAL A 21 -26.58 -1.88 8.57
N TYR A 22 -25.27 -1.70 8.74
CA TYR A 22 -24.66 -0.38 8.72
C TYR A 22 -23.34 -0.37 7.96
N ASP A 23 -23.08 0.77 7.34
CA ASP A 23 -21.84 1.08 6.65
C ASP A 23 -21.22 2.32 7.30
N TYR A 24 -19.88 2.38 7.25
CA TYR A 24 -19.14 3.53 7.75
C TYR A 24 -18.50 4.29 6.60
N PHE A 25 -18.59 5.61 6.65
CA PHE A 25 -17.94 6.52 5.73
C PHE A 25 -17.10 7.52 6.51
N TYR A 26 -15.98 7.93 5.94
CA TYR A 26 -15.12 8.97 6.49
C TYR A 26 -15.23 10.20 5.61
N VAL A 27 -15.53 11.34 6.22
CA VAL A 27 -15.47 12.63 5.54
C VAL A 27 -14.17 13.31 5.90
N LYS A 28 -13.42 13.69 4.88
CA LYS A 28 -12.09 14.29 4.95
C LYS A 28 -12.03 15.53 4.06
N LYS A 29 -11.04 16.38 4.33
CA LYS A 29 -10.63 17.36 3.34
C LYS A 29 -9.89 16.62 2.22
N ALA A 30 -10.21 16.93 0.97
CA ALA A 30 -9.50 16.39 -0.17
C ALA A 30 -8.03 16.85 -0.15
N ASP A 31 -7.11 15.93 -0.42
CA ASP A 31 -5.69 16.19 -0.57
C ASP A 31 -5.12 15.35 -1.71
N SER A 32 -4.22 15.94 -2.49
CA SER A 32 -3.68 15.30 -3.69
C SER A 32 -2.93 14.02 -3.37
N SER A 33 -2.13 13.99 -2.29
CA SER A 33 -1.33 12.82 -1.88
C SER A 33 -2.23 11.58 -1.69
N ARG A 34 -3.33 11.76 -0.97
CA ARG A 34 -4.29 10.71 -0.68
C ARG A 34 -5.05 10.26 -1.90
N ILE A 35 -5.55 11.17 -2.74
CA ILE A 35 -6.24 10.83 -3.99
C ILE A 35 -5.31 10.01 -4.89
N TYR A 36 -4.06 10.43 -5.04
CA TYR A 36 -3.08 9.66 -5.81
C TYR A 36 -2.81 8.27 -5.20
N GLY A 37 -2.75 8.15 -3.87
CA GLY A 37 -2.61 6.85 -3.20
C GLY A 37 -3.81 5.93 -3.40
N LEU A 38 -5.02 6.47 -3.33
CA LEU A 38 -6.25 5.76 -3.61
C LEU A 38 -6.31 5.28 -5.06
N GLU A 39 -6.00 6.15 -6.03
CA GLU A 39 -5.95 5.77 -7.44
C GLU A 39 -4.87 4.71 -7.73
N LEU A 40 -3.68 4.83 -7.14
CA LEU A 40 -2.66 3.80 -7.29
C LEU A 40 -3.06 2.47 -6.65
N GLU A 41 -3.72 2.48 -5.49
CA GLU A 41 -4.23 1.25 -4.87
C GLU A 41 -5.33 0.61 -5.72
N GLU A 42 -6.28 1.40 -6.23
CA GLU A 42 -7.35 0.94 -7.13
C GLU A 42 -6.79 0.33 -8.42
N ILE A 43 -5.75 0.96 -8.99
CA ILE A 43 -5.17 0.52 -10.26
C ILE A 43 -4.21 -0.66 -10.08
N LEU A 44 -3.25 -0.57 -9.15
CA LEU A 44 -2.11 -1.50 -9.05
C LEU A 44 -2.36 -2.63 -8.07
N SER A 45 -3.40 -2.55 -7.26
CA SER A 45 -3.72 -3.56 -6.25
C SER A 45 -5.05 -4.26 -6.55
N PRO A 46 -5.25 -5.49 -6.04
CA PRO A 46 -6.52 -6.20 -6.10
C PRO A 46 -7.58 -5.67 -5.13
N ASN A 47 -7.37 -4.50 -4.53
CA ASN A 47 -8.22 -3.94 -3.49
C ASN A 47 -8.99 -2.74 -4.04
N GLN A 48 -10.28 -2.92 -4.26
CA GLN A 48 -11.15 -1.81 -4.61
C GLN A 48 -11.33 -0.86 -3.44
N VAL A 49 -11.25 0.44 -3.72
CA VAL A 49 -11.48 1.50 -2.75
C VAL A 49 -12.57 2.42 -3.26
N ASN A 50 -13.71 2.45 -2.56
CA ASN A 50 -14.81 3.33 -2.89
C ASN A 50 -14.61 4.69 -2.23
N TYR A 51 -14.47 5.73 -3.03
CA TYR A 51 -14.37 7.09 -2.56
C TYR A 51 -14.99 8.08 -3.56
N LEU A 52 -15.35 9.27 -3.08
CA LEU A 52 -15.91 10.37 -3.86
C LEU A 52 -15.18 11.65 -3.47
N VAL A 53 -14.86 12.49 -4.45
CA VAL A 53 -14.29 13.82 -4.24
C VAL A 53 -15.21 14.85 -4.89
N ASP A 54 -15.53 15.90 -4.14
CA ASP A 54 -16.26 17.08 -4.61
C ASP A 54 -15.62 18.33 -3.98
N GLU A 55 -15.04 19.18 -4.83
CA GLU A 55 -14.21 20.32 -4.42
C GLU A 55 -13.17 19.93 -3.34
N ASP A 56 -13.23 20.55 -2.16
CA ASP A 56 -12.35 20.31 -1.02
C ASP A 56 -12.82 19.15 -0.12
N THR A 57 -13.90 18.45 -0.49
CA THR A 57 -14.48 17.38 0.32
C THR A 57 -14.21 16.02 -0.30
N MET A 58 -13.77 15.08 0.52
CA MET A 58 -13.61 13.69 0.15
C MET A 58 -14.40 12.78 1.09
N ILE A 59 -15.10 11.80 0.52
CA ILE A 59 -15.86 10.79 1.23
C ILE A 59 -15.24 9.44 0.89
N GLU A 60 -14.83 8.68 1.89
CA GLU A 60 -14.23 7.36 1.72
C GLU A 60 -15.07 6.31 2.43
N GLU A 61 -15.35 5.19 1.77
CA GLU A 61 -15.93 4.03 2.43
C GLU A 61 -14.91 3.39 3.38
N HIS A 62 -15.40 2.89 4.51
CA HIS A 62 -14.57 2.16 5.45
C HIS A 62 -14.02 0.86 4.84
N ILE A 63 -12.69 0.76 4.82
CA ILE A 63 -12.00 -0.47 4.43
C ILE A 63 -12.10 -1.47 5.59
N VAL A 64 -12.91 -2.51 5.40
CA VAL A 64 -13.13 -3.57 6.38
C VAL A 64 -11.87 -4.42 6.56
N GLY A 65 -11.50 -4.65 7.82
CA GLY A 65 -10.48 -5.61 8.21
C GLY A 65 -10.06 -5.40 9.67
N LEU A 66 -9.26 -6.30 10.21
CA LEU A 66 -8.70 -6.14 11.54
C LEU A 66 -7.49 -5.20 11.48
N PRO A 67 -7.42 -4.10 12.25
CA PRO A 67 -6.24 -3.25 12.30
C PRO A 67 -4.97 -4.07 12.59
N GLY A 68 -3.89 -3.81 11.87
CA GLY A 68 -2.65 -4.58 11.96
C GLY A 68 -2.06 -4.59 13.37
N ASP A 69 -2.23 -3.53 14.16
CA ASP A 69 -1.76 -3.45 15.54
C ASP A 69 -2.56 -4.37 16.47
N VAL A 70 -3.87 -4.51 16.23
CA VAL A 70 -4.74 -5.47 16.91
C VAL A 70 -4.41 -6.90 16.45
N PHE A 71 -4.19 -7.10 15.15
CA PHE A 71 -3.80 -8.40 14.59
C PHE A 71 -2.49 -8.91 15.21
N ASN A 72 -1.46 -8.06 15.22
CA ASN A 72 -0.12 -8.38 15.72
C ASN A 72 -0.10 -8.68 17.23
N LYS A 73 -0.99 -8.09 18.03
CA LYS A 73 -1.01 -8.26 19.49
C LYS A 73 -1.69 -9.53 19.98
N GLY A 74 -2.61 -10.11 19.21
CA GLY A 74 -3.42 -11.22 19.74
C GLY A 74 -4.05 -12.18 18.73
N LYS A 75 -3.90 -11.95 17.42
CA LYS A 75 -4.52 -12.80 16.39
C LYS A 75 -3.53 -13.49 15.47
N ILE A 76 -2.28 -13.03 15.42
CA ILE A 76 -1.25 -13.61 14.55
C ILE A 76 -0.92 -15.09 14.87
N HIS A 77 -1.23 -15.56 16.08
CA HIS A 77 -0.95 -16.93 16.56
C HIS A 77 -2.23 -17.71 16.93
N GLN A 78 -3.34 -17.50 16.22
CA GLN A 78 -4.52 -18.38 16.42
C GLN A 78 -4.26 -19.78 15.85
N ASP A 79 -4.76 -20.82 16.52
CA ASP A 79 -4.50 -22.22 16.16
C ASP A 79 -5.01 -22.60 14.75
N ASP A 80 -6.05 -21.91 14.29
CA ASP A 80 -6.65 -22.09 12.96
C ASP A 80 -5.95 -21.29 11.86
N TYR A 81 -4.97 -20.43 12.20
CA TYR A 81 -4.32 -19.56 11.23
C TYR A 81 -3.04 -20.19 10.72
N ASN A 82 -2.90 -20.25 9.40
CA ASN A 82 -1.68 -20.71 8.75
C ASN A 82 -0.59 -19.61 8.74
N PRO A 83 0.50 -19.74 9.54
CA PRO A 83 1.54 -18.71 9.65
C PRO A 83 2.22 -18.39 8.32
N THR A 84 2.40 -19.42 7.48
CA THR A 84 3.03 -19.27 6.16
C THR A 84 2.18 -18.42 5.22
N ARG A 85 0.84 -18.48 5.30
CA ARG A 85 -0.05 -17.64 4.50
C ARG A 85 0.02 -16.18 4.94
N ILE A 86 0.04 -15.91 6.24
CA ILE A 86 0.22 -14.55 6.77
C ILE A 86 1.57 -13.98 6.34
N ALA A 87 2.64 -14.76 6.49
CA ALA A 87 3.99 -14.37 6.10
C ALA A 87 4.09 -14.09 4.58
N LYS A 88 3.49 -14.95 3.75
CA LYS A 88 3.38 -14.75 2.30
C LYS A 88 2.75 -13.39 1.98
N GLU A 89 1.61 -13.09 2.59
CA GLU A 89 0.90 -11.82 2.33
C GLU A 89 1.67 -10.61 2.82
N PHE A 90 2.41 -10.71 3.94
CA PHE A 90 3.28 -9.62 4.38
C PHE A 90 4.45 -9.36 3.42
N VAL A 91 5.05 -10.41 2.84
CA VAL A 91 6.09 -10.26 1.80
C VAL A 91 5.52 -9.54 0.57
N LYS A 92 4.34 -9.93 0.10
CA LYS A 92 3.66 -9.28 -1.03
C LYS A 92 3.34 -7.82 -0.74
N PHE A 93 2.76 -7.55 0.42
CA PHE A 93 2.41 -6.20 0.85
C PHE A 93 3.66 -5.30 0.92
N ASN A 94 4.75 -5.79 1.50
CA ASN A 94 6.01 -5.04 1.59
C ASN A 94 6.63 -4.76 0.22
N GLU A 95 6.55 -5.69 -0.73
CA GLU A 95 6.99 -5.45 -2.11
C GLU A 95 6.10 -4.41 -2.81
N ARG A 96 4.77 -4.53 -2.68
CA ARG A 96 3.83 -3.55 -3.24
C ARG A 96 4.11 -2.15 -2.72
N CYS A 97 4.35 -2.02 -1.40
CA CYS A 97 4.59 -0.71 -0.80
C CYS A 97 5.81 -0.02 -1.40
N LEU A 98 6.88 -0.77 -1.65
CA LEU A 98 8.08 -0.23 -2.25
C LEU A 98 7.87 0.16 -3.73
N VAL A 99 7.17 -0.69 -4.48
CA VAL A 99 6.91 -0.46 -5.91
C VAL A 99 6.03 0.77 -6.13
N THR A 100 5.01 0.96 -5.31
CA THR A 100 4.05 2.07 -5.42
C THR A 100 4.42 3.28 -4.58
N LEU A 101 5.55 3.23 -3.86
CA LEU A 101 5.95 4.21 -2.85
C LEU A 101 4.85 4.48 -1.79
N LEU A 102 4.10 3.45 -1.38
CA LEU A 102 3.12 3.57 -0.30
C LEU A 102 3.84 3.71 1.05
N GLY A 103 3.82 4.93 1.60
CA GLY A 103 4.56 5.32 2.80
C GLY A 103 3.83 5.04 4.12
N ASP A 104 4.56 5.14 5.24
CA ASP A 104 4.07 5.04 6.62
C ASP A 104 3.15 3.86 6.93
N MET A 105 3.54 2.66 6.49
CA MET A 105 2.79 1.42 6.74
C MET A 105 3.08 0.83 8.12
N ARG A 106 2.90 1.63 9.17
CA ARG A 106 2.84 1.14 10.55
C ARG A 106 1.61 0.25 10.75
N SER A 107 1.65 -0.60 11.77
CA SER A 107 0.59 -1.58 12.03
C SER A 107 -0.84 -1.00 12.17
N TYR A 108 -1.00 0.28 12.51
CA TYR A 108 -2.32 0.94 12.59
C TYR A 108 -2.78 1.59 11.27
N ASN A 109 -1.94 1.60 10.23
CA ASN A 109 -2.20 2.19 8.91
C ASN A 109 -2.55 1.15 7.84
N PHE A 110 -2.66 -0.13 8.23
CA PHE A 110 -3.20 -1.19 7.39
C PHE A 110 -4.14 -2.10 8.19
N VAL A 111 -4.99 -2.81 7.47
CA VAL A 111 -5.85 -3.86 8.01
C VAL A 111 -5.51 -5.21 7.41
N VAL A 112 -5.77 -6.26 8.17
CA VAL A 112 -5.71 -7.66 7.74
C VAL A 112 -7.14 -8.14 7.51
N GLN A 113 -7.47 -8.46 6.26
CA GLN A 113 -8.68 -9.16 5.89
C GLN A 113 -8.45 -10.66 6.05
N ILE A 114 -9.43 -11.32 6.67
CA ILE A 114 -9.41 -12.74 7.00
C ILE A 114 -10.68 -13.34 6.40
N THR A 115 -10.51 -14.14 5.35
CA THR A 115 -11.62 -14.71 4.58
C THR A 115 -11.58 -16.23 4.71
N PRO A 116 -12.58 -16.86 5.36
CA PRO A 116 -12.70 -18.31 5.33
C PRO A 116 -12.90 -18.81 3.89
N ASP A 117 -12.11 -19.80 3.48
CA ASP A 117 -12.27 -20.52 2.22
C ASP A 117 -12.67 -21.98 2.51
N PHE A 118 -12.95 -22.76 1.46
CA PHE A 118 -13.39 -24.14 1.59
C PHE A 118 -12.41 -25.03 2.35
N ASP A 119 -11.10 -24.82 2.20
CA ASP A 119 -10.04 -25.68 2.72
C ASP A 119 -9.13 -25.01 3.77
N ASP A 120 -9.00 -23.68 3.75
CA ASP A 120 -8.10 -22.93 4.64
C ASP A 120 -8.52 -21.45 4.69
N ILE A 121 -7.89 -20.65 5.55
CA ILE A 121 -8.16 -19.23 5.71
C ILE A 121 -7.27 -18.43 4.75
N GLN A 122 -7.85 -17.48 4.01
CA GLN A 122 -7.11 -16.53 3.20
C GLN A 122 -6.87 -15.24 3.98
N PHE A 123 -5.64 -14.73 3.89
CA PHE A 123 -5.25 -13.45 4.46
C PHE A 123 -5.01 -12.44 3.35
N ARG A 124 -5.21 -11.16 3.65
CA ARG A 124 -4.86 -10.06 2.75
C ARG A 124 -4.59 -8.81 3.54
N ILE A 125 -3.46 -8.17 3.28
CA ILE A 125 -3.11 -6.90 3.92
C ILE A 125 -3.50 -5.75 2.98
N ARG A 126 -4.26 -4.80 3.52
CA ARG A 126 -4.74 -3.62 2.81
C ARG A 126 -4.31 -2.35 3.53
N ALA A 127 -3.72 -1.41 2.82
CA ALA A 127 -3.49 -0.08 3.35
C ALA A 127 -4.83 0.63 3.57
N ILE A 128 -4.90 1.43 4.64
CA ILE A 128 -6.07 2.27 4.95
C ILE A 128 -5.70 3.75 5.09
N ASP A 129 -4.40 4.04 5.14
CA ASP A 129 -3.87 5.39 5.20
C ASP A 129 -2.97 5.67 3.99
N PHE A 130 -3.27 6.75 3.28
CA PHE A 130 -2.56 7.18 2.08
C PHE A 130 -2.07 8.63 2.21
N ASP A 131 -2.14 9.23 3.41
CA ASP A 131 -1.76 10.63 3.63
C ASP A 131 -0.29 10.89 3.24
N GLN A 132 0.60 9.90 3.43
CA GLN A 132 2.04 9.98 3.13
C GLN A 132 2.45 9.26 1.84
N GLN A 133 1.55 9.12 0.86
CA GLN A 133 1.80 8.31 -0.33
C GLN A 133 3.03 8.77 -1.15
N PHE A 134 3.53 10.01 -1.05
CA PHE A 134 4.73 10.42 -1.82
C PHE A 134 5.64 11.41 -1.09
N TYR A 135 5.53 11.49 0.24
CA TYR A 135 6.17 12.59 0.97
C TYR A 135 7.62 12.30 1.35
N GLU A 136 7.94 11.09 1.79
CA GLU A 136 9.19 10.82 2.51
C GLU A 136 10.39 10.54 1.59
N GLY A 137 11.54 11.13 1.91
CA GLY A 137 12.78 10.87 1.18
C GLY A 137 13.50 9.57 1.58
N ASN A 138 13.15 9.01 2.74
CA ASN A 138 13.79 7.80 3.26
C ASN A 138 13.12 6.55 2.70
N ILE A 139 13.84 5.78 1.87
CA ILE A 139 13.34 4.54 1.26
C ILE A 139 12.74 3.55 2.27
N LYS A 140 13.24 3.52 3.51
CA LYS A 140 12.76 2.60 4.56
C LYS A 140 11.31 2.86 4.97
N VAL A 141 10.77 4.06 4.72
CA VAL A 141 9.36 4.39 5.01
C VAL A 141 8.41 3.58 4.11
N TYR A 142 8.86 3.22 2.91
CA TYR A 142 8.11 2.43 1.92
C TYR A 142 8.30 0.91 2.10
N MET A 143 8.94 0.49 3.19
CA MET A 143 9.25 -0.89 3.49
C MET A 143 8.71 -1.24 4.87
N PRO A 144 7.43 -1.68 4.96
CA PRO A 144 6.74 -2.03 6.20
C PRO A 144 7.58 -2.80 7.24
N GLN A 145 8.48 -3.67 6.78
CA GLN A 145 9.39 -4.45 7.62
C GLN A 145 10.32 -3.63 8.55
N PHE A 146 10.55 -2.33 8.27
CA PHE A 146 11.40 -1.47 9.10
C PHE A 146 10.66 -0.78 10.24
N PHE A 147 9.33 -0.84 10.30
CA PHE A 147 8.57 -0.34 11.44
C PHE A 147 8.60 -1.33 12.59
N LYS A 148 8.94 -0.86 13.80
CA LYS A 148 9.06 -1.70 15.00
C LYS A 148 7.76 -2.41 15.33
N GLU A 149 6.64 -1.74 15.06
CA GLU A 149 5.29 -2.22 15.28
C GLU A 149 4.94 -3.44 14.41
N ASN A 150 5.67 -3.64 13.30
CA ASN A 150 5.50 -4.79 12.39
C ASN A 150 6.46 -5.94 12.69
N PHE A 151 7.25 -5.87 13.77
CA PHE A 151 8.26 -6.88 14.09
C PHE A 151 7.70 -8.31 14.18
N GLN A 152 6.47 -8.50 14.68
CA GLN A 152 5.86 -9.83 14.75
C GLN A 152 5.63 -10.45 13.37
N LEU A 153 5.24 -9.65 12.37
CA LEU A 153 5.09 -10.11 10.99
C LEU A 153 6.45 -10.43 10.37
N VAL A 154 7.47 -9.61 10.65
CA VAL A 154 8.86 -9.87 10.22
C VAL A 154 9.38 -11.19 10.80
N LYS A 155 9.16 -11.40 12.10
CA LYS A 155 9.56 -12.62 12.80
C LYS A 155 8.86 -13.84 12.20
N LEU A 156 7.56 -13.75 11.90
CA LEU A 156 6.80 -14.81 11.22
C LEU A 156 7.42 -15.17 9.87
N CYS A 157 7.81 -14.16 9.08
CA CYS A 157 8.51 -14.39 7.81
C CYS A 157 9.86 -15.09 8.02
N MET A 158 10.63 -14.70 9.03
CA MET A 158 11.93 -15.31 9.32
C MET A 158 11.80 -16.77 9.78
N GLU A 159 10.73 -17.11 10.50
CA GLU A 159 10.50 -18.45 11.04
C GLU A 159 9.94 -19.42 9.99
N HIS A 160 9.10 -18.94 9.08
CA HIS A 160 8.36 -19.80 8.16
C HIS A 160 8.81 -19.75 6.71
N LEU A 161 9.59 -18.75 6.30
CA LEU A 161 9.98 -18.57 4.90
C LEU A 161 11.49 -18.74 4.70
N THR A 162 11.83 -19.41 3.60
CA THR A 162 13.19 -19.42 3.05
C THR A 162 13.40 -18.23 2.11
N GLU A 163 14.66 -17.89 1.83
CA GLU A 163 14.99 -16.86 0.83
C GLU A 163 14.32 -17.15 -0.53
N LYS A 164 14.34 -18.41 -0.97
CA LYS A 164 13.73 -18.84 -2.24
C LYS A 164 12.22 -18.58 -2.26
N THR A 165 11.50 -18.89 -1.17
CA THR A 165 10.06 -18.64 -1.07
C THR A 165 9.73 -17.15 -0.98
N VAL A 166 10.57 -16.36 -0.31
CA VAL A 166 10.42 -14.89 -0.30
C VAL A 166 10.55 -14.33 -1.70
N GLN A 167 11.57 -14.73 -2.46
CA GLN A 167 11.75 -14.30 -3.85
C GLN A 167 10.56 -14.73 -4.72
N GLN A 168 10.06 -15.95 -4.55
CA GLN A 168 8.87 -16.42 -5.25
C GLN A 168 7.66 -15.52 -4.98
N TYR A 169 7.36 -15.20 -3.71
CA TYR A 169 6.19 -14.37 -3.38
C TYR A 169 6.31 -12.93 -3.87
N LYS A 170 7.54 -12.38 -3.88
CA LYS A 170 7.80 -11.10 -4.56
C LYS A 170 7.46 -11.19 -6.03
N GLN A 171 7.94 -12.22 -6.74
CA GLN A 171 7.64 -12.41 -8.16
C GLN A 171 6.15 -12.62 -8.44
N GLU A 172 5.42 -13.31 -7.56
CA GLU A 172 3.96 -13.42 -7.64
C GLU A 172 3.28 -12.04 -7.59
N GLU A 173 3.67 -11.17 -6.64
CA GLU A 173 3.10 -9.82 -6.53
C GLU A 173 3.46 -8.96 -7.75
N LEU A 174 4.72 -8.98 -8.17
CA LEU A 174 5.19 -8.26 -9.35
C LEU A 174 4.45 -8.68 -10.62
N SER A 175 4.19 -9.98 -10.79
CA SER A 175 3.41 -10.50 -11.93
C SER A 175 1.96 -9.99 -11.90
N SER A 176 1.33 -9.97 -10.72
CA SER A 176 -0.01 -9.39 -10.53
C SER A 176 -0.05 -7.91 -10.90
N ILE A 177 0.95 -7.14 -10.45
CA ILE A 177 1.10 -5.72 -10.80
C ILE A 177 1.24 -5.54 -12.32
N VAL A 178 2.07 -6.33 -12.99
CA VAL A 178 2.26 -6.22 -14.46
C VAL A 178 0.97 -6.47 -15.22
N HIS A 179 0.17 -7.45 -14.82
CA HIS A 179 -1.14 -7.69 -15.43
C HIS A 179 -2.06 -6.47 -15.31
N ARG A 180 -2.10 -5.83 -14.14
CA ARG A 180 -2.90 -4.62 -13.88
C ARG A 180 -2.39 -3.40 -14.63
N VAL A 181 -1.07 -3.19 -14.67
CA VAL A 181 -0.47 -2.08 -15.44
C VAL A 181 -0.83 -2.18 -16.92
N ARG A 182 -0.91 -3.40 -17.47
CA ARG A 182 -1.32 -3.61 -18.86
C ARG A 182 -2.82 -3.33 -19.09
N SER A 183 -3.70 -3.70 -18.15
CA SER A 183 -5.14 -3.43 -18.27
C SER A 183 -5.46 -1.95 -18.07
N GLU A 184 -4.80 -1.29 -17.12
CA GLU A 184 -5.09 0.09 -16.70
C GLU A 184 -4.10 1.12 -17.29
N ARG A 185 -3.42 0.79 -18.38
CA ARG A 185 -2.36 1.65 -18.97
C ARG A 185 -2.81 3.08 -19.23
N HIS A 186 -4.08 3.27 -19.60
CA HIS A 186 -4.64 4.59 -19.92
C HIS A 186 -4.83 5.41 -18.63
N ARG A 187 -5.46 4.82 -17.60
CA ARG A 187 -5.59 5.46 -16.27
C ARG A 187 -4.24 5.80 -15.65
N LEU A 188 -3.25 4.92 -15.75
CA LEU A 188 -1.89 5.20 -15.27
C LEU A 188 -1.23 6.37 -16.01
N THR A 189 -1.47 6.48 -17.32
CA THR A 189 -0.95 7.59 -18.13
C THR A 189 -1.59 8.90 -17.69
N ASP A 190 -2.91 8.91 -17.53
CA ASP A 190 -3.65 10.09 -17.09
C ASP A 190 -3.23 10.52 -15.68
N LEU A 191 -3.11 9.56 -14.75
CA LEU A 191 -2.67 9.82 -13.38
C LEU A 191 -1.27 10.44 -13.34
N ARG A 192 -0.33 9.91 -14.14
CA ARG A 192 1.02 10.44 -14.29
C ARG A 192 1.02 11.87 -14.83
N ASP A 193 0.22 12.13 -15.86
CA ASP A 193 0.19 13.43 -16.54
C ASP A 193 -0.38 14.55 -15.66
N VAL A 194 -1.20 14.20 -14.67
CA VAL A 194 -1.66 15.12 -13.63
C VAL A 194 -0.64 15.21 -12.49
N SER A 195 -0.15 14.09 -11.96
CA SER A 195 0.77 14.07 -10.81
C SER A 195 2.11 14.73 -11.08
N SER A 196 2.58 14.69 -12.33
CA SER A 196 3.82 15.36 -12.75
C SER A 196 3.78 16.89 -12.66
N LYS A 197 2.59 17.49 -12.52
CA LYS A 197 2.38 18.94 -12.40
C LYS A 197 2.29 19.41 -10.94
N GLU A 198 2.17 18.48 -10.00
CA GLU A 198 1.98 18.74 -8.58
C GLU A 198 3.30 18.56 -7.80
N GLU A 199 3.57 19.46 -6.86
CA GLU A 199 4.70 19.30 -5.93
C GLU A 199 4.23 18.52 -4.69
N LEU A 200 4.34 17.19 -4.75
CA LEU A 200 3.91 16.29 -3.67
C LEU A 200 4.91 16.20 -2.50
N THR A 201 6.15 16.64 -2.71
CA THR A 201 7.22 16.56 -1.73
C THR A 201 8.34 17.55 -2.03
N THR A 202 9.25 17.73 -1.08
CA THR A 202 10.38 18.64 -1.22
C THR A 202 11.44 18.10 -2.18
N ARG A 203 12.20 19.02 -2.80
CA ARG A 203 13.35 18.68 -3.63
C ARG A 203 14.39 17.82 -2.88
N GLU A 204 14.59 18.07 -1.58
CA GLU A 204 15.51 17.30 -0.74
C GLU A 204 15.07 15.83 -0.65
N ASN A 205 13.78 15.59 -0.40
CA ASN A 205 13.22 14.25 -0.30
C ASN A 205 13.39 13.48 -1.62
N ILE A 206 13.15 14.12 -2.76
CA ILE A 206 13.35 13.51 -4.09
C ILE A 206 14.83 13.15 -4.30
N LEU A 207 15.75 14.07 -4.01
CA LEU A 207 17.19 13.83 -4.18
C LEU A 207 17.68 12.67 -3.31
N LYS A 208 17.17 12.57 -2.08
CA LYS A 208 17.49 11.49 -1.15
C LYS A 208 16.91 10.17 -1.65
N LEU A 209 15.62 10.12 -1.97
CA LEU A 209 14.95 8.89 -2.37
C LEU A 209 15.56 8.32 -3.64
N LYS A 210 15.77 9.14 -4.68
CA LYS A 210 16.28 8.64 -5.96
C LYS A 210 17.69 8.04 -5.85
N ARG A 211 18.53 8.56 -4.95
CA ARG A 211 19.84 7.98 -4.63
C ARG A 211 19.68 6.62 -3.96
N SER A 212 18.80 6.53 -2.96
CA SER A 212 18.51 5.27 -2.26
C SER A 212 17.88 4.22 -3.17
N MET A 213 16.98 4.62 -4.08
CA MET A 213 16.39 3.72 -5.08
C MET A 213 17.44 3.21 -6.07
N ALA A 214 18.33 4.10 -6.54
CA ALA A 214 19.43 3.72 -7.43
C ALA A 214 20.37 2.69 -6.79
N GLU A 215 20.66 2.86 -5.49
CA GLU A 215 21.47 1.91 -4.72
C GLU A 215 20.73 0.59 -4.49
N TYR A 216 19.46 0.64 -4.07
CA TYR A 216 18.65 -0.53 -3.76
C TYR A 216 18.45 -1.44 -4.99
N TYR A 217 18.05 -0.86 -6.13
CA TYR A 217 17.82 -1.60 -7.37
C TYR A 217 19.09 -1.78 -8.21
N LYS A 218 20.22 -1.17 -7.82
CA LYS A 218 21.46 -1.12 -8.60
C LYS A 218 21.24 -0.58 -10.03
N ASP A 219 20.40 0.44 -10.14
CA ASP A 219 20.01 1.06 -11.41
C ASP A 219 20.25 2.58 -11.35
N ASN A 220 21.20 3.07 -12.14
CA ASN A 220 21.51 4.51 -12.16
C ASN A 220 20.41 5.35 -12.82
N ALA A 221 19.46 4.76 -13.55
CA ALA A 221 18.37 5.50 -14.19
C ALA A 221 17.50 6.25 -13.16
N TYR A 222 17.39 5.76 -11.92
CA TYR A 222 16.69 6.50 -10.86
C TYR A 222 17.28 7.88 -10.59
N LYS A 223 18.59 8.09 -10.84
CA LYS A 223 19.22 9.40 -10.63
C LYS A 223 18.69 10.48 -11.58
N GLU A 224 18.09 10.09 -12.70
CA GLU A 224 17.49 10.99 -13.69
C GLU A 224 16.04 11.36 -13.36
N CYS A 225 15.39 10.67 -12.41
CA CYS A 225 14.05 11.02 -11.95
C CYS A 225 14.01 12.42 -11.33
N GLN A 226 13.00 13.20 -11.73
CA GLN A 226 12.77 14.58 -11.30
C GLN A 226 11.73 14.67 -10.20
N ASN A 227 10.75 13.76 -10.17
CA ASN A 227 9.70 13.68 -9.16
C ASN A 227 9.43 12.22 -8.73
N MET A 228 8.52 12.02 -7.79
CA MET A 228 8.12 10.70 -7.27
C MET A 228 7.40 9.85 -8.33
N THR A 229 6.64 10.48 -9.21
CA THR A 229 5.94 9.81 -10.30
C THR A 229 6.92 9.15 -11.28
N ASP A 230 8.01 9.83 -11.63
CA ASP A 230 9.07 9.28 -12.47
C ASP A 230 9.69 8.01 -11.85
N ILE A 231 9.83 7.98 -10.52
CA ILE A 231 10.37 6.83 -9.78
C ILE A 231 9.41 5.64 -9.89
N ILE A 232 8.11 5.84 -9.70
CA ILE A 232 7.11 4.79 -9.83
C ILE A 232 7.03 4.30 -11.28
N GLU A 233 7.06 5.21 -12.25
CA GLU A 233 7.06 4.82 -13.65
C GLU A 233 8.30 3.97 -13.98
N LEU A 234 9.46 4.32 -13.43
CA LEU A 234 10.67 3.51 -13.58
C LEU A 234 10.57 2.16 -12.87
N ASN A 235 9.98 2.10 -11.65
CA ASN A 235 9.67 0.84 -10.97
C ASN A 235 8.84 -0.06 -11.90
N LEU A 236 7.71 0.44 -12.40
CA LEU A 236 6.78 -0.31 -13.26
C LEU A 236 7.46 -0.75 -14.56
N LYS A 237 8.22 0.13 -15.23
CA LYS A 237 8.99 -0.21 -16.44
C LYS A 237 9.99 -1.33 -16.17
N ASN A 238 10.71 -1.27 -15.05
CA ASN A 238 11.69 -2.28 -14.69
C ASN A 238 11.03 -3.63 -14.38
N ILE A 239 9.88 -3.63 -13.70
CA ILE A 239 9.13 -4.86 -13.43
C ILE A 239 8.63 -5.48 -14.74
N ILE A 240 8.06 -4.69 -15.66
CA ILE A 240 7.60 -5.18 -16.97
C ILE A 240 8.74 -5.84 -17.76
N ARG A 241 9.98 -5.32 -17.65
CA ARG A 241 11.16 -5.90 -18.32
C ARG A 241 11.61 -7.22 -17.68
N GLN A 242 11.40 -7.38 -16.37
CA GLN A 242 11.83 -8.56 -15.63
C GLN A 242 10.83 -9.70 -15.74
N VAL A 243 9.53 -9.40 -15.69
CA VAL A 243 8.47 -10.41 -15.77
C VAL A 243 8.28 -10.83 -17.23
N LYS A 244 8.86 -11.98 -17.58
CA LYS A 244 8.53 -12.70 -18.82
C LYS A 244 7.23 -13.44 -18.60
N LEU A 245 6.14 -12.89 -19.14
CA LEU A 245 4.83 -13.56 -19.21
C LEU A 245 4.82 -14.59 -20.33
#